data_AF-A0ABD2N3F7-F1
#
_entry.id   AF-A0ABD2N3F7-F1
#
_cell.length_a   1.000
_cell.length_b   1.000
_cell.length_c   1.000
_cell.angle_alpha   90.00
_cell.angle_beta   90.00
_cell.angle_gamma   90.00
#
_symmetry.space_group_name_H-M   'P 1'
#
loop_
_entity.id
_entity.type
_entity.pdbx_description
1 polymer ?
#
loop_
_entity_poly.entity_id
_entity_poly.type
_entity_poly.pdbx_seq_one_letter_code
_entity_poly.pdbx_strand_id
1 'polypeptide(L)'
;MDDKKMDSLGSKERFQHKRVFLHTGGAQKMCRKPLLRQFSPLMVAMVGLPGRGKSILAKRLARYMNYTGDTTKVYDISEYRRKHMKKYASHEMFRADNLPAWRIRIQSFREALEDGAAWLQQPGNKVAILDGPNVSRSQREEIYDLVYTQLGFRVMFIECVCEDPIMLERNFKEILQYSADYRGMATEESLKDLTFKMAHYKAQYVSPSLGSEWELSCPMVKLLDGGEGGVIAHGVTGVKESKILAYISTPRPFQQTLYFSRGECESLTYEELQDLFPRELALRDHEKLKYRYPQGESYIDVMNRLVPVLMQLETETNVLVVSHQAVLRCILAYFLETPLQDIPYMNVPLHTIIKVNLQGFSYNLETIKMPIECVDTNRAKPTNCSETRTAEDALKTVPAHFDNINQLVCTLEAM
;
A
#
# COMPACT_ATOMS: atom_id res chain seq x y z
N MET A 1 27.55 28.92 74.03
CA MET A 1 26.14 29.29 74.22
C MET A 1 25.71 30.07 72.99
N ASP A 2 24.96 29.37 72.15
CA ASP A 2 23.87 29.81 71.28
C ASP A 2 24.02 31.05 70.38
N ASP A 3 23.91 30.77 69.08
CA ASP A 3 22.78 31.13 68.21
C ASP A 3 22.97 32.13 67.04
N LYS A 4 22.43 31.67 65.90
CA LYS A 4 21.85 32.37 64.72
C LYS A 4 22.73 32.72 63.50
N LYS A 5 22.58 31.87 62.43
CA LYS A 5 21.87 32.11 61.14
C LYS A 5 21.93 33.53 60.52
N MET A 6 21.98 33.77 59.21
CA MET A 6 21.99 32.98 57.97
C MET A 6 22.16 34.01 56.84
N ASP A 7 23.11 33.82 55.92
CA ASP A 7 23.21 34.59 54.67
C ASP A 7 22.32 33.98 53.58
N SER A 8 21.64 34.82 52.79
CA SER A 8 21.57 34.68 51.32
C SER A 8 20.67 35.75 50.69
N LEU A 9 21.27 36.50 49.77
CA LEU A 9 20.60 37.38 48.80
C LEU A 9 21.06 36.97 47.41
N GLY A 10 20.10 36.74 46.51
CA GLY A 10 20.33 36.82 45.07
C GLY A 10 19.77 35.64 44.28
N SER A 11 18.66 35.85 43.56
CA SER A 11 18.63 35.84 42.08
C SER A 11 17.20 35.83 41.49
N LYS A 12 16.95 36.88 40.70
CA LYS A 12 16.20 37.00 39.44
C LYS A 12 15.04 36.03 39.13
N GLU A 13 13.88 36.67 38.95
CA GLU A 13 12.58 36.14 38.56
C GLU A 13 12.57 35.41 37.20
N ARG A 14 12.07 34.17 37.18
CA ARG A 14 11.50 33.50 36.01
C ARG A 14 9.98 33.46 36.20
N PHE A 15 9.24 34.10 35.28
CA PHE A 15 7.79 33.93 35.16
C PHE A 15 7.47 32.48 34.74
N GLN A 16 7.07 31.66 35.71
CA GLN A 16 6.41 30.37 35.46
C GLN A 16 4.90 30.57 35.45
N HIS A 17 4.25 30.21 34.35
CA HIS A 17 2.81 29.96 34.32
C HIS A 17 2.47 28.81 35.30
N LYS A 18 1.97 29.14 36.49
CA LYS A 18 1.37 28.18 37.42
C LYS A 18 0.06 27.65 36.81
N ARG A 19 0.03 26.38 36.41
CA ARG A 19 -1.22 25.62 36.33
C ARG A 19 -1.72 25.37 37.75
N VAL A 20 -2.86 25.93 38.10
CA VAL A 20 -3.58 25.63 39.34
C VAL A 20 -4.11 24.20 39.26
N PHE A 21 -3.55 23.29 40.05
CA PHE A 21 -4.14 21.98 40.29
C PHE A 21 -5.23 22.14 41.37
N LEU A 22 -6.49 22.05 40.96
CA LEU A 22 -7.59 21.76 41.88
C LEU A 22 -7.51 20.26 42.21
N HIS A 23 -7.07 19.95 43.43
CA HIS A 23 -7.20 18.62 44.00
C HIS A 23 -8.68 18.35 44.33
N THR A 24 -9.36 17.65 43.43
CA THR A 24 -10.54 16.86 43.79
C THR A 24 -10.16 15.40 43.68
N GLY A 25 -10.22 14.69 44.80
CA GLY A 25 -9.96 13.26 44.88
C GLY A 25 -10.82 12.49 43.87
N GLY A 26 -10.16 11.82 42.94
CA GLY A 26 -10.76 10.91 41.98
C GLY A 26 -9.83 9.73 41.80
N ALA A 27 -10.34 8.52 42.04
CA ALA A 27 -9.61 7.27 41.84
C ALA A 27 -8.88 7.28 40.49
N GLN A 28 -7.61 6.87 40.49
CA GLN A 28 -6.90 6.50 39.27
C GLN A 28 -7.74 5.42 38.58
N LYS A 29 -8.49 5.80 37.54
CA LYS A 29 -9.06 4.83 36.60
C LYS A 29 -7.86 4.13 35.96
N MET A 30 -7.55 2.92 36.41
CA MET A 30 -6.75 1.99 35.62
C MET A 30 -7.44 1.88 34.26
N CYS A 31 -6.90 2.53 33.25
CA CYS A 31 -7.33 2.33 31.88
C CYS A 31 -6.89 0.91 31.51
N ARG A 32 -7.81 -0.05 31.61
CA ARG A 32 -7.54 -1.43 31.19
C ARG A 32 -7.18 -1.37 29.71
N LYS A 33 -6.00 -1.90 29.34
CA LYS A 33 -5.59 -2.00 27.93
C LYS A 33 -6.73 -2.68 27.16
N PRO A 34 -7.23 -2.08 26.06
CA PRO A 34 -8.30 -2.68 25.29
C PRO A 34 -7.86 -4.07 24.82
N LEU A 35 -8.75 -5.06 24.98
CA LEU A 35 -8.54 -6.41 24.47
C LEU A 35 -8.57 -6.34 22.93
N LEU A 36 -7.39 -6.27 22.32
CA LEU A 36 -7.27 -6.27 20.86
C LEU A 36 -7.78 -7.61 20.31
N ARG A 37 -8.84 -7.55 19.49
CA ARG A 37 -9.27 -8.72 18.71
C ARG A 37 -8.21 -9.03 17.65
N GLN A 38 -7.97 -10.31 17.41
CA GLN A 38 -7.00 -10.80 16.41
C GLN A 38 -7.24 -10.18 15.02
N PHE A 39 -8.50 -9.93 14.66
CA PHE A 39 -8.90 -9.39 13.36
C PHE A 39 -9.20 -7.89 13.34
N SER A 40 -8.83 -7.15 14.40
CA SER A 40 -9.09 -5.71 14.48
C SER A 40 -8.46 -4.93 13.30
N PRO A 41 -9.11 -3.86 12.80
CA PRO A 41 -8.53 -2.95 11.81
C PRO A 41 -7.16 -2.41 12.26
N LEU A 42 -6.33 -2.02 11.29
CA LEU A 42 -4.98 -1.54 11.52
C LEU A 42 -4.79 -0.14 10.92
N MET A 43 -4.29 0.81 11.71
CA MET A 43 -3.71 2.05 11.20
C MET A 43 -2.18 1.87 11.08
N VAL A 44 -1.64 2.11 9.90
CA VAL A 44 -0.20 2.22 9.66
C VAL A 44 0.14 3.70 9.53
N ALA A 45 1.01 4.22 10.39
CA ALA A 45 1.47 5.60 10.32
C ALA A 45 2.92 5.66 9.82
N MET A 46 3.13 6.34 8.70
CA MET A 46 4.48 6.55 8.16
C MET A 46 5.22 7.59 9.00
N VAL A 47 6.52 7.43 9.22
CA VAL A 47 7.36 8.35 9.99
C VAL A 47 8.63 8.65 9.22
N GLY A 48 9.11 9.90 9.26
CA GLY A 48 10.42 10.26 8.72
C GLY A 48 10.42 11.54 7.88
N LEU A 49 11.63 12.03 7.61
CA LEU A 49 11.82 13.29 6.91
C LEU A 49 11.26 13.28 5.47
N PRO A 50 10.92 14.45 4.89
CA PRO A 50 10.59 14.53 3.47
C PRO A 50 11.69 13.92 2.58
N GLY A 51 11.30 13.30 1.46
CA GLY A 51 12.25 12.70 0.50
C GLY A 51 12.84 11.34 0.89
N ARG A 52 12.41 10.73 2.01
CA ARG A 52 12.89 9.41 2.46
C ARG A 52 12.04 8.21 2.00
N GLY A 53 11.24 8.36 0.94
CA GLY A 53 10.49 7.24 0.34
C GLY A 53 9.15 6.85 1.00
N LYS A 54 8.69 7.58 2.04
CA LYS A 54 7.41 7.28 2.75
C LYS A 54 6.20 7.11 1.82
N SER A 55 5.93 8.09 0.96
CA SER A 55 4.76 8.07 0.08
C SER A 55 4.83 6.95 -0.96
N ILE A 56 6.03 6.66 -1.47
CA ILE A 56 6.27 5.52 -2.36
C ILE A 56 5.92 4.22 -1.63
N LEU A 57 6.48 4.02 -0.43
CA LEU A 57 6.21 2.83 0.38
C LEU A 57 4.73 2.72 0.77
N ALA A 58 4.08 3.81 1.17
CA ALA A 58 2.66 3.84 1.53
C ALA A 58 1.77 3.38 0.36
N LYS A 59 2.04 3.86 -0.86
CA LYS A 59 1.29 3.47 -2.06
C LYS A 59 1.56 2.02 -2.45
N ARG A 60 2.83 1.59 -2.45
CA ARG A 60 3.22 0.19 -2.71
C ARG A 60 2.58 -0.78 -1.72
N LEU A 61 2.59 -0.41 -0.43
CA LEU A 61 1.99 -1.21 0.63
C LEU A 61 0.47 -1.29 0.47
N ALA A 62 -0.20 -0.18 0.17
CA ALA A 62 -1.64 -0.19 -0.09
C ALA A 62 -2.00 -1.10 -1.27
N ARG A 63 -1.25 -1.03 -2.38
CA ARG A 63 -1.43 -1.90 -3.54
C ARG A 63 -1.25 -3.37 -3.16
N TYR A 64 -0.16 -3.71 -2.48
CA TYR A 64 0.11 -5.08 -2.02
C TYR A 64 -0.99 -5.61 -1.10
N MET A 65 -1.41 -4.82 -0.12
CA MET A 65 -2.46 -5.24 0.82
C MET A 65 -3.79 -5.46 0.10
N ASN A 66 -4.20 -4.55 -0.80
CA ASN A 66 -5.40 -4.75 -1.61
C ASN A 66 -5.29 -5.98 -2.53
N TYR A 67 -4.16 -6.15 -3.22
CA TYR A 67 -3.89 -7.29 -4.10
C TYR A 67 -3.97 -8.64 -3.36
N THR A 68 -3.61 -8.66 -2.09
CA THR A 68 -3.66 -9.85 -1.23
C THR A 68 -4.93 -9.92 -0.36
N GLY A 69 -5.96 -9.12 -0.69
CA GLY A 69 -7.30 -9.23 -0.11
C GLY A 69 -7.54 -8.44 1.19
N ASP A 70 -6.62 -7.57 1.59
CA ASP A 70 -6.80 -6.65 2.71
C ASP A 70 -7.14 -5.24 2.21
N THR A 71 -8.44 -4.89 2.25
CA THR A 71 -8.95 -3.59 1.82
C THR A 71 -8.21 -2.46 2.53
N THR A 72 -7.47 -1.68 1.73
CA THR A 72 -6.49 -0.70 2.23
C THR A 72 -6.62 0.65 1.52
N LYS A 73 -6.50 1.75 2.28
CA LYS A 73 -6.52 3.11 1.73
C LYS A 73 -5.45 4.00 2.35
N VAL A 74 -4.83 4.86 1.53
CA VAL A 74 -3.84 5.85 1.95
C VAL A 74 -4.50 7.21 2.18
N TYR A 75 -4.12 7.88 3.26
CA TYR A 75 -4.49 9.24 3.64
C TYR A 75 -3.22 10.11 3.67
N ASP A 76 -2.95 10.85 2.58
CA ASP A 76 -1.79 11.75 2.48
C ASP A 76 -2.08 13.08 3.17
N ILE A 77 -1.41 13.34 4.29
CA ILE A 77 -1.53 14.59 5.07
C ILE A 77 -1.25 15.83 4.19
N SER A 78 -0.41 15.70 3.16
CA SER A 78 -0.13 16.81 2.23
C SER A 78 -1.32 17.12 1.33
N GLU A 79 -2.18 16.16 0.98
CA GLU A 79 -3.42 16.43 0.25
C GLU A 79 -4.39 17.26 1.08
N TYR A 80 -4.55 16.92 2.36
CA TYR A 80 -5.36 17.69 3.31
C TYR A 80 -4.82 19.11 3.46
N ARG A 81 -3.50 19.25 3.58
CA ARG A 81 -2.85 20.58 3.61
C ARG A 81 -3.14 21.41 2.36
N ARG A 82 -3.16 20.79 1.18
CA ARG A 82 -3.48 21.47 -0.08
C ARG A 82 -4.95 21.90 -0.17
N LYS A 83 -5.88 21.28 0.58
CA LYS A 83 -7.29 21.76 0.66
C LYS A 83 -7.39 23.11 1.37
N HIS A 84 -6.52 23.35 2.36
CA HIS A 84 -6.50 24.58 3.17
C HIS A 84 -5.69 25.72 2.54
N MET A 85 -5.01 25.46 1.42
CA MET A 85 -4.13 26.43 0.77
C MET A 85 -4.30 26.45 -0.74
N LYS A 86 -4.72 27.60 -1.29
CA LYS A 86 -4.91 27.75 -2.74
C LYS A 86 -3.60 27.60 -3.55
N LYS A 87 -2.45 28.01 -2.99
CA LYS A 87 -1.13 27.85 -3.63
C LYS A 87 -0.04 27.70 -2.58
N TYR A 88 0.85 26.72 -2.76
CA TYR A 88 2.08 26.63 -1.98
C TYR A 88 3.03 27.77 -2.40
N ALA A 89 3.45 28.57 -1.44
CA ALA A 89 4.33 29.71 -1.68
C ALA A 89 5.80 29.35 -1.49
N SER A 90 6.17 28.93 -0.28
CA SER A 90 7.55 28.57 0.06
C SER A 90 7.63 27.73 1.34
N HIS A 91 8.85 27.29 1.65
CA HIS A 91 9.23 26.51 2.81
C HIS A 91 8.96 27.21 4.14
N GLU A 92 8.70 28.52 4.15
CA GLU A 92 8.42 29.30 5.35
C GLU A 92 7.21 28.78 6.13
N MET A 93 6.27 28.12 5.46
CA MET A 93 5.15 27.43 6.11
C MET A 93 5.60 26.36 7.12
N PHE A 94 6.76 25.74 6.89
CA PHE A 94 7.23 24.63 7.73
C PHE A 94 8.03 25.07 8.95
N ARG A 95 8.34 26.37 9.06
CA ARG A 95 9.04 26.92 10.23
C ARG A 95 8.24 26.69 11.51
N ALA A 96 8.94 26.48 12.62
CA ALA A 96 8.31 26.24 13.93
C ALA A 96 7.68 27.51 14.52
N ASP A 97 8.22 28.69 14.19
CA ASP A 97 7.75 30.00 14.66
C ASP A 97 6.57 30.56 13.85
N ASN A 98 6.24 29.95 12.71
CA ASN A 98 5.10 30.33 11.87
C ASN A 98 3.79 29.72 12.43
N LEU A 99 3.23 30.35 13.47
CA LEU A 99 2.02 29.87 14.15
C LEU A 99 0.80 29.67 13.23
N PRO A 100 0.47 30.60 12.29
CA PRO A 100 -0.63 30.39 11.36
C PRO A 100 -0.42 29.14 10.47
N ALA A 101 0.77 28.98 9.89
CA ALA A 101 1.05 27.83 9.04
C ALA A 101 1.16 26.52 9.85
N TRP A 102 1.64 26.59 11.09
CA TRP A 102 1.62 25.47 12.02
C TRP A 102 0.19 25.00 12.31
N ARG A 103 -0.76 25.92 12.55
CA ARG A 103 -2.18 25.57 12.75
C ARG A 103 -2.77 24.82 11.56
N ILE A 104 -2.47 25.27 10.33
CA ILE A 104 -2.90 24.58 9.11
C ILE A 104 -2.33 23.15 9.06
N ARG A 105 -1.04 22.97 9.39
CA ARG A 105 -0.39 21.65 9.40
C ARG A 105 -1.02 20.71 10.43
N ILE A 106 -1.31 21.19 11.63
CA ILE A 106 -1.98 20.41 12.68
C ILE A 106 -3.41 20.06 12.27
N GLN A 107 -4.17 21.02 11.73
CA GLN A 107 -5.52 20.78 11.24
C GLN A 107 -5.52 19.71 10.14
N SER A 108 -4.61 19.82 9.16
CA SER A 108 -4.50 18.87 8.05
C SER A 108 -4.15 17.46 8.52
N PHE A 109 -3.28 17.35 9.52
CA PHE A 109 -2.93 16.09 10.17
C PHE A 109 -4.14 15.46 10.85
N ARG A 110 -4.90 16.24 11.63
CA ARG A 110 -6.09 15.75 12.35
C ARG A 110 -7.17 15.28 11.40
N GLU A 111 -7.50 16.07 10.38
CA GLU A 111 -8.50 15.69 9.39
C GLU A 111 -8.13 14.38 8.67
N ALA A 112 -6.86 14.21 8.27
CA ALA A 112 -6.41 12.97 7.64
C ALA A 112 -6.50 11.76 8.58
N LEU A 113 -6.13 11.95 9.85
CA LEU A 113 -6.20 10.93 10.89
C LEU A 113 -7.66 10.55 11.20
N GLU A 114 -8.54 11.53 11.39
CA GLU A 114 -9.96 11.36 11.68
C GLU A 114 -10.69 10.68 10.52
N ASP A 115 -10.45 11.10 9.28
CA ASP A 115 -11.02 10.45 8.09
C ASP A 115 -10.55 9.00 7.96
N GLY A 116 -9.25 8.75 8.19
CA GLY A 116 -8.69 7.39 8.17
C GLY A 116 -9.30 6.50 9.26
N ALA A 117 -9.47 7.03 10.46
CA ALA A 117 -10.10 6.34 11.58
C ALA A 117 -11.59 6.09 11.37
N ALA A 118 -12.32 7.06 10.81
CA ALA A 118 -13.73 6.92 10.44
C ALA A 118 -13.92 5.87 9.35
N TRP A 119 -13.04 5.83 8.36
CA TRP A 119 -13.07 4.82 7.31
C TRP A 119 -12.80 3.41 7.82
N LEU A 120 -11.88 3.22 8.79
CA LEU A 120 -11.64 1.91 9.41
C LEU A 120 -12.83 1.36 10.21
N GLN A 121 -13.75 2.22 10.65
CA GLN A 121 -14.97 1.79 11.33
C GLN A 121 -16.01 1.17 10.38
N GLN A 122 -15.88 1.40 9.06
CA GLN A 122 -16.81 0.84 8.10
C GLN A 122 -16.55 -0.67 7.89
N PRO A 123 -17.61 -1.50 7.74
CA PRO A 123 -17.46 -2.93 7.54
C PRO A 123 -16.61 -3.26 6.31
N GLY A 124 -15.72 -4.24 6.45
CA GLY A 124 -14.86 -4.74 5.36
C GLY A 124 -13.56 -3.96 5.15
N ASN A 125 -13.40 -2.77 5.74
CA ASN A 125 -12.15 -2.02 5.70
C ASN A 125 -11.17 -2.57 6.73
N LYS A 126 -9.91 -2.76 6.32
CA LYS A 126 -8.95 -3.51 7.13
C LYS A 126 -7.70 -2.72 7.52
N VAL A 127 -7.18 -1.87 6.62
CA VAL A 127 -5.95 -1.11 6.86
C VAL A 127 -6.07 0.33 6.36
N ALA A 128 -5.82 1.31 7.20
CA ALA A 128 -5.62 2.69 6.77
C ALA A 128 -4.13 3.05 6.90
N ILE A 129 -3.58 3.72 5.90
CA ILE A 129 -2.20 4.19 5.92
C ILE A 129 -2.21 5.71 6.01
N LEU A 130 -1.76 6.26 7.13
CA LEU A 130 -1.57 7.70 7.31
C LEU A 130 -0.17 8.08 6.78
N ASP A 131 -0.13 8.63 5.57
CA ASP A 131 1.10 9.07 4.93
C ASP A 131 1.44 10.52 5.30
N GLY A 132 2.59 10.69 5.92
CA GLY A 132 3.13 11.99 6.23
C GLY A 132 4.38 11.91 7.11
N PRO A 133 4.88 13.05 7.57
CA PRO A 133 6.15 13.13 8.28
C PRO A 133 6.08 12.51 9.69
N ASN A 134 5.00 12.76 10.43
CA ASN A 134 4.76 12.29 11.81
C ASN A 134 6.03 12.32 12.69
N VAL A 135 6.74 13.45 12.62
CA VAL A 135 8.13 13.59 13.06
C VAL A 135 8.28 13.74 14.58
N SER A 136 7.22 14.11 15.30
CA SER A 136 7.27 14.27 16.76
C SER A 136 6.61 13.10 17.48
N ARG A 137 7.08 12.81 18.70
CA ARG A 137 6.45 11.84 19.60
C ARG A 137 5.00 12.22 19.94
N SER A 138 4.71 13.51 20.09
CA SER A 138 3.35 14.00 20.37
C SER A 138 2.34 13.68 19.27
N GLN A 139 2.75 13.73 17.99
CA GLN A 139 1.89 13.31 16.88
C GLN A 139 1.63 11.81 16.90
N ARG A 140 2.65 11.00 17.25
CA ARG A 140 2.48 9.56 17.42
C ARG A 140 1.54 9.22 18.57
N GLU A 141 1.64 9.94 19.69
CA GLU A 141 0.71 9.83 20.82
C GLU A 141 -0.73 10.14 20.39
N GLU A 142 -0.96 11.20 19.62
CA GLU A 142 -2.30 11.57 19.14
C GLU A 142 -2.91 10.48 18.23
N ILE A 143 -2.11 9.88 17.35
CA ILE A 143 -2.53 8.72 16.53
C ILE A 143 -2.87 7.53 17.43
N TYR A 144 -1.99 7.19 18.37
CA TYR A 144 -2.15 6.04 19.26
C TYR A 144 -3.39 6.21 20.15
N ASP A 145 -3.59 7.39 20.73
CA ASP A 145 -4.72 7.66 21.61
C ASP A 145 -6.05 7.56 20.87
N LEU A 146 -6.16 8.14 19.67
CA LEU A 146 -7.39 8.01 18.89
C LEU A 146 -7.62 6.55 18.45
N VAL A 147 -6.63 5.94 17.80
CA VAL A 147 -6.85 4.66 17.11
C VAL A 147 -6.83 3.48 18.07
N TYR A 148 -5.87 3.43 18.99
CA TYR A 148 -5.75 2.32 19.94
C TYR A 148 -6.61 2.56 21.19
N THR A 149 -6.43 3.69 21.88
CA THR A 149 -7.06 3.92 23.18
C THR A 149 -8.57 4.17 23.06
N GLN A 150 -9.02 4.97 22.09
CA GLN A 150 -10.44 5.31 21.93
C GLN A 150 -11.19 4.30 21.05
N LEU A 151 -10.63 3.89 19.92
CA LEU A 151 -11.32 3.00 18.96
C LEU A 151 -11.04 1.50 19.16
N GLY A 152 -9.98 1.13 19.91
CA GLY A 152 -9.62 -0.28 20.10
C GLY A 152 -9.05 -0.96 18.83
N PHE A 153 -8.55 -0.17 17.89
CA PHE A 153 -7.88 -0.64 16.67
C PHE A 153 -6.38 -0.82 16.89
N ARG A 154 -5.73 -1.56 15.98
CA ARG A 154 -4.27 -1.76 16.03
C ARG A 154 -3.58 -0.55 15.38
N VAL A 155 -2.38 -0.24 15.87
CA VAL A 155 -1.53 0.83 15.33
C VAL A 155 -0.14 0.26 15.07
N MET A 156 0.46 0.59 13.93
CA MET A 156 1.84 0.28 13.59
C MET A 156 2.52 1.54 13.04
N PHE A 157 3.75 1.81 13.47
CA PHE A 157 4.56 2.88 12.89
C PHE A 157 5.64 2.30 11.97
N ILE A 158 5.79 2.89 10.79
CA ILE A 158 6.88 2.56 9.85
C ILE A 158 7.71 3.81 9.61
N GLU A 159 8.90 3.84 10.19
CA GLU A 159 9.88 4.88 9.99
C GLU A 159 10.74 4.59 8.76
N CYS A 160 10.78 5.52 7.82
CA CYS A 160 11.69 5.48 6.68
C CYS A 160 12.89 6.40 6.94
N VAL A 161 14.06 5.79 7.13
CA VAL A 161 15.35 6.47 7.20
C VAL A 161 16.11 6.14 5.92
N CYS A 162 16.67 7.15 5.27
CA CYS A 162 17.46 6.94 4.07
C CYS A 162 18.61 7.92 4.12
N GLU A 163 19.83 7.43 4.00
CA GLU A 163 21.07 8.22 3.94
C GLU A 163 21.83 7.96 2.63
N ASP A 164 21.42 6.96 1.83
CA ASP A 164 21.97 6.73 0.49
C ASP A 164 21.79 7.96 -0.43
N PRO A 165 22.89 8.60 -0.88
CA PRO A 165 22.82 9.78 -1.73
C PRO A 165 22.13 9.52 -3.08
N ILE A 166 22.25 8.32 -3.65
CA ILE A 166 21.67 7.99 -4.96
C ILE A 166 20.15 7.93 -4.85
N MET A 167 19.63 7.22 -3.84
CA MET A 167 18.19 7.14 -3.59
C MET A 167 17.60 8.52 -3.26
N LEU A 168 18.31 9.34 -2.49
CA LEU A 168 17.86 10.69 -2.17
C LEU A 168 17.79 11.59 -3.38
N GLU A 169 18.80 11.56 -4.24
CA GLU A 169 18.80 12.34 -5.48
C GLU A 169 17.60 11.94 -6.36
N ARG A 170 17.33 10.65 -6.52
CA ARG A 170 16.16 10.14 -7.26
C ARG A 170 14.86 10.63 -6.64
N ASN A 171 14.68 10.45 -5.32
CA ASN A 171 13.47 10.87 -4.61
C ASN A 171 13.25 12.38 -4.72
N PHE A 172 14.31 13.19 -4.69
CA PHE A 172 14.20 14.64 -4.87
C PHE A 172 13.77 14.99 -6.28
N LYS A 173 14.39 14.40 -7.31
CA LYS A 173 13.98 14.62 -8.71
C LYS A 173 12.50 14.29 -8.93
N GLU A 174 12.02 13.17 -8.40
CA GLU A 174 10.60 12.79 -8.48
C GLU A 174 9.69 13.78 -7.76
N ILE A 175 10.05 14.22 -6.55
CA ILE A 175 9.30 15.23 -5.80
C ILE A 175 9.20 16.52 -6.60
N LEU A 176 10.30 16.99 -7.19
CA LEU A 176 10.31 18.24 -7.96
C LEU A 176 9.49 18.12 -9.25
N GLN A 177 9.50 16.94 -9.88
CA GLN A 177 8.78 16.70 -11.13
C GLN A 177 7.27 16.54 -10.93
N TYR A 178 6.85 15.82 -9.89
CA TYR A 178 5.46 15.36 -9.76
C TYR A 178 4.68 16.02 -8.61
N SER A 179 5.35 16.63 -7.62
CA SER A 179 4.64 17.28 -6.52
C SER A 179 3.88 18.52 -7.01
N ALA A 180 2.61 18.62 -6.61
CA ALA A 180 1.82 19.82 -6.83
C ALA A 180 2.42 21.06 -6.14
N ASP A 181 3.24 20.87 -5.10
CA ASP A 181 3.87 21.98 -4.38
C ASP A 181 4.84 22.76 -5.29
N TYR A 182 5.56 22.11 -6.21
CA TYR A 182 6.63 22.74 -7.02
C TYR A 182 6.21 23.04 -8.46
N ARG A 183 4.92 22.87 -8.79
CA ARG A 183 4.43 23.09 -10.15
C ARG A 183 4.66 24.55 -10.59
N GLY A 184 5.43 24.74 -11.65
CA GLY A 184 5.73 26.05 -12.24
C GLY A 184 6.83 26.83 -11.53
N MET A 185 7.50 26.25 -10.53
CA MET A 185 8.74 26.81 -9.98
C MET A 185 9.95 26.38 -10.82
N ALA A 186 10.99 27.23 -10.87
CA ALA A 186 12.25 26.85 -11.48
C ALA A 186 12.93 25.72 -10.68
N THR A 187 13.71 24.86 -11.35
CA THR A 187 14.36 23.70 -10.72
C THR A 187 15.27 24.11 -9.57
N GLU A 188 16.08 25.15 -9.75
CA GLU A 188 17.00 25.65 -8.70
C GLU A 188 16.25 26.21 -7.48
N GLU A 189 15.16 26.93 -7.71
CA GLU A 189 14.31 27.48 -6.65
C GLU A 189 13.63 26.36 -5.86
N SER A 190 13.08 25.37 -6.58
CA SER A 190 12.42 24.22 -5.96
C SER A 190 13.39 23.36 -5.14
N LEU A 191 14.64 23.20 -5.60
CA LEU A 191 15.69 22.51 -4.85
C LEU A 191 16.03 23.25 -3.54
N LYS A 192 16.20 24.57 -3.62
CA LYS A 192 16.45 25.41 -2.43
C LYS A 192 15.29 25.32 -1.45
N ASP A 193 14.06 25.45 -1.93
CA ASP A 193 12.85 25.36 -1.13
C ASP A 193 12.73 24.00 -0.42
N LEU A 194 12.89 22.90 -1.17
CA LEU A 194 12.86 21.55 -0.63
C LEU A 194 13.93 21.35 0.46
N THR A 195 15.14 21.88 0.24
CA THR A 195 16.25 21.81 1.20
C THR A 195 15.89 22.50 2.52
N PHE A 196 15.36 23.72 2.46
CA PHE A 196 14.93 24.43 3.67
C PHE A 196 13.74 23.75 4.35
N LYS A 197 12.76 23.27 3.58
CA LYS A 197 11.63 22.47 4.10
C LYS A 197 12.14 21.26 4.89
N MET A 198 13.14 20.54 4.38
CA MET A 198 13.75 19.42 5.09
C MET A 198 14.45 19.86 6.38
N ALA A 199 15.16 20.98 6.38
CA ALA A 199 15.81 21.51 7.58
C ALA A 199 14.80 21.82 8.69
N HIS A 200 13.65 22.42 8.35
CA HIS A 200 12.58 22.70 9.31
C HIS A 200 12.00 21.43 9.95
N TYR A 201 11.81 20.37 9.15
CA TYR A 201 11.38 19.06 9.67
C TYR A 201 12.46 18.39 10.52
N LYS A 202 13.73 18.47 10.12
CA LYS A 202 14.86 17.90 10.86
C LYS A 202 14.98 18.48 12.26
N ALA A 203 14.73 19.78 12.43
CA ALA A 203 14.74 20.44 13.74
C ALA A 203 13.65 19.92 14.71
N GLN A 204 12.57 19.34 14.20
CA GLN A 204 11.45 18.81 14.98
C GLN A 204 11.46 17.27 15.09
N TYR A 205 12.41 16.61 14.42
CA TYR A 205 12.38 15.18 14.21
C TYR A 205 12.92 14.41 15.41
N VAL A 206 12.08 13.50 15.92
CA VAL A 206 12.38 12.56 16.99
C VAL A 206 12.09 11.16 16.47
N SER A 207 13.17 10.44 16.10
CA SER A 207 13.09 9.04 15.68
C SER A 207 12.43 8.19 16.78
N PRO A 208 11.51 7.26 16.46
CA PRO A 208 10.95 6.35 17.44
C PRO A 208 12.02 5.49 18.12
N SER A 209 11.93 5.41 19.45
CA SER A 209 12.87 4.64 20.27
C SER A 209 12.38 3.20 20.44
N LEU A 210 12.66 2.34 19.45
CA LEU A 210 12.19 0.95 19.41
C LEU A 210 12.54 0.19 20.71
N GLY A 211 11.51 -0.37 21.35
CA GLY A 211 11.65 -1.19 22.57
C GLY A 211 11.93 -0.42 23.86
N SER A 212 11.92 0.91 23.83
CA SER A 212 12.04 1.74 25.03
C SER A 212 10.71 1.83 25.78
N GLU A 213 10.75 1.82 27.11
CA GLU A 213 9.58 2.13 27.96
C GLU A 213 9.06 3.57 27.78
N TRP A 214 9.90 4.47 27.26
CA TRP A 214 9.52 5.84 26.94
C TRP A 214 8.70 5.95 25.65
N GLU A 215 8.73 4.92 24.81
CA GLU A 215 8.01 4.90 23.53
C GLU A 215 6.66 4.18 23.64
N LEU A 216 5.80 4.36 22.64
CA LEU A 216 4.46 3.77 22.63
C LEU A 216 4.50 2.24 22.56
N SER A 217 3.63 1.60 23.33
CA SER A 217 3.47 0.13 23.35
C SER A 217 2.72 -0.38 22.10
N CYS A 218 3.30 -0.21 20.92
CA CYS A 218 2.77 -0.66 19.64
C CYS A 218 3.89 -1.14 18.70
N PRO A 219 3.56 -1.95 17.67
CA PRO A 219 4.49 -2.33 16.63
C PRO A 219 5.19 -1.12 15.98
N MET A 220 6.52 -1.18 15.89
CA MET A 220 7.34 -0.18 15.20
C MET A 220 8.36 -0.85 14.31
N VAL A 221 8.51 -0.34 13.09
CA VAL A 221 9.51 -0.78 12.13
C VAL A 221 10.31 0.42 11.64
N LYS A 222 11.63 0.27 11.59
CA LYS A 222 12.57 1.19 10.98
C LYS A 222 13.13 0.54 9.72
N LEU A 223 12.86 1.16 8.59
CA LEU A 223 13.31 0.76 7.25
C LEU A 223 14.47 1.67 6.85
N LEU A 224 15.64 1.08 6.62
CA LEU A 224 16.86 1.79 6.25
C LEU A 224 17.11 1.69 4.74
N ASP A 225 17.31 2.83 4.08
CA ASP A 225 17.66 2.93 2.64
C ASP A 225 16.74 2.10 1.75
N GLY A 226 15.43 2.27 1.93
CA GLY A 226 14.41 1.54 1.16
C GLY A 226 14.39 0.03 1.38
N GLY A 227 15.10 -0.47 2.41
CA GLY A 227 15.26 -1.89 2.73
C GLY A 227 16.69 -2.40 2.56
N GLU A 228 17.53 -1.73 1.77
CA GLU A 228 18.90 -2.18 1.50
C GLU A 228 19.82 -2.04 2.71
N GLY A 229 19.62 -0.99 3.52
CA GLY A 229 20.33 -0.78 4.78
C GLY A 229 19.83 -1.68 5.92
N GLY A 230 18.78 -2.48 5.67
CA GLY A 230 18.18 -3.40 6.63
C GLY A 230 16.85 -2.92 7.22
N VAL A 231 16.22 -3.84 7.98
CA VAL A 231 14.92 -3.63 8.63
C VAL A 231 15.05 -3.95 10.11
N ILE A 232 14.68 -3.01 10.98
CA ILE A 232 14.64 -3.20 12.43
C ILE A 232 13.19 -3.14 12.88
N ALA A 233 12.70 -4.19 13.53
CA ALA A 233 11.30 -4.29 13.97
C ALA A 233 11.20 -4.57 15.48
N HIS A 234 10.21 -3.98 16.13
CA HIS A 234 9.89 -4.23 17.53
C HIS A 234 8.38 -4.40 17.74
N GLY A 235 7.99 -5.33 18.61
CA GLY A 235 6.61 -5.47 19.07
C GLY A 235 5.60 -6.00 18.03
N VAL A 236 6.06 -6.52 16.89
CA VAL A 236 5.19 -7.06 15.82
C VAL A 236 4.58 -8.40 16.26
N THR A 237 3.27 -8.41 16.45
CA THR A 237 2.53 -9.58 16.98
C THR A 237 1.23 -9.90 16.22
N GLY A 238 0.76 -9.00 15.37
CA GLY A 238 -0.49 -9.18 14.63
C GLY A 238 -0.27 -9.67 13.21
N VAL A 239 -1.27 -10.35 12.64
CA VAL A 239 -1.18 -10.99 11.32
C VAL A 239 -0.91 -9.97 10.21
N LYS A 240 -1.59 -8.83 10.25
CA LYS A 240 -1.44 -7.77 9.24
C LYS A 240 -0.07 -7.10 9.38
N GLU A 241 0.36 -6.83 10.61
CA GLU A 241 1.67 -6.26 10.89
C GLU A 241 2.82 -7.18 10.46
N SER A 242 2.70 -8.50 10.72
CA SER A 242 3.67 -9.50 10.25
C SER A 242 3.70 -9.60 8.73
N LYS A 243 2.53 -9.53 8.07
CA LYS A 243 2.43 -9.53 6.61
C LYS A 243 3.08 -8.29 5.98
N ILE A 244 2.88 -7.12 6.60
CA ILE A 244 3.53 -5.86 6.21
C ILE A 244 5.04 -5.98 6.41
N LEU A 245 5.48 -6.48 7.57
CA LEU A 245 6.90 -6.67 7.88
C LEU A 245 7.56 -7.61 6.86
N ALA A 246 6.92 -8.74 6.55
CA ALA A 246 7.42 -9.69 5.55
C ALA A 246 7.56 -9.05 4.17
N TYR A 247 6.58 -8.24 3.75
CA TYR A 247 6.67 -7.50 2.50
C TYR A 247 7.86 -6.54 2.52
N ILE A 248 7.95 -5.63 3.49
CA ILE A 248 9.04 -4.63 3.51
C ILE A 248 10.44 -5.22 3.76
N SER A 249 10.54 -6.46 4.28
CA SER A 249 11.81 -7.17 4.50
C SER A 249 12.16 -8.17 3.41
N THR A 250 11.35 -8.32 2.37
CA THR A 250 11.59 -9.33 1.33
C THR A 250 12.88 -9.02 0.57
N PRO A 251 13.87 -9.92 0.56
CA PRO A 251 15.09 -9.74 -0.22
C PRO A 251 14.79 -9.83 -1.71
N ARG A 252 15.65 -9.26 -2.56
CA ARG A 252 15.50 -9.38 -4.01
C ARG A 252 15.55 -10.86 -4.42
N PRO A 253 14.50 -11.41 -5.05
CA PRO A 253 14.56 -12.78 -5.54
C PRO A 253 15.49 -12.90 -6.75
N PHE A 254 16.09 -14.08 -6.91
CA PHE A 254 16.82 -14.47 -8.12
C PHE A 254 15.85 -14.78 -9.27
N GLN A 255 16.37 -14.95 -10.49
CA GLN A 255 15.58 -15.33 -11.67
C GLN A 255 14.68 -16.55 -11.39
N GLN A 256 13.39 -16.44 -11.70
CA GLN A 256 12.39 -17.49 -11.52
C GLN A 256 11.63 -17.77 -12.82
N THR A 257 11.24 -19.03 -13.02
CA THR A 257 10.31 -19.42 -14.08
C THR A 257 8.98 -19.79 -13.44
N LEU A 258 7.91 -19.11 -13.85
CA LEU A 258 6.60 -19.21 -13.20
C LEU A 258 5.53 -19.62 -14.21
N TYR A 259 4.95 -20.82 -14.02
CA TYR A 259 3.87 -21.39 -14.83
C TYR A 259 2.58 -21.47 -14.03
N PHE A 260 1.41 -21.29 -14.65
CA PHE A 260 0.10 -21.56 -14.03
C PHE A 260 -0.31 -23.00 -14.29
N SER A 261 -0.58 -23.79 -13.26
CA SER A 261 -0.95 -25.21 -13.40
C SER A 261 -2.45 -25.43 -13.36
N ARG A 262 -2.98 -26.10 -14.39
CA ARG A 262 -4.35 -26.62 -14.42
C ARG A 262 -4.48 -28.04 -13.84
N GLY A 263 -3.42 -28.60 -13.27
CA GLY A 263 -3.42 -29.92 -12.64
C GLY A 263 -3.89 -31.02 -13.58
N GLU A 264 -4.90 -31.80 -13.17
CA GLU A 264 -5.49 -32.88 -13.99
C GLU A 264 -6.16 -32.37 -15.28
N CYS A 265 -6.46 -31.08 -15.37
CA CYS A 265 -7.05 -30.43 -16.54
C CYS A 265 -5.98 -29.83 -17.48
N GLU A 266 -4.70 -30.13 -17.27
CA GLU A 266 -3.64 -29.73 -18.18
C GLU A 266 -3.82 -30.32 -19.58
N SER A 267 -3.35 -29.59 -20.59
CA SER A 267 -3.44 -29.98 -22.00
C SER A 267 -4.84 -30.19 -22.59
N LEU A 268 -5.93 -30.04 -21.81
CA LEU A 268 -7.30 -30.12 -22.33
C LEU A 268 -7.73 -28.81 -22.99
N THR A 269 -8.47 -28.92 -24.10
CA THR A 269 -9.31 -27.85 -24.67
C THR A 269 -10.50 -27.53 -23.75
N TYR A 270 -11.22 -26.44 -24.01
CA TYR A 270 -12.40 -26.11 -23.19
C TYR A 270 -13.56 -27.07 -23.44
N GLU A 271 -13.66 -27.60 -24.64
CA GLU A 271 -14.63 -28.61 -25.09
C GLU A 271 -14.35 -29.95 -24.42
N GLU A 272 -13.10 -30.43 -24.42
CA GLU A 272 -12.73 -31.66 -23.71
C GLU A 272 -12.90 -31.50 -22.19
N LEU A 273 -12.53 -30.35 -21.64
CA LEU A 273 -12.75 -30.05 -20.21
C LEU A 273 -14.24 -30.08 -19.88
N GLN A 274 -15.08 -29.58 -20.78
CA GLN A 274 -16.52 -29.63 -20.63
C GLN A 274 -17.06 -31.07 -20.65
N ASP A 275 -16.62 -31.88 -21.62
CA ASP A 275 -17.14 -33.24 -21.80
C ASP A 275 -16.69 -34.16 -20.65
N LEU A 276 -15.43 -34.03 -20.23
CA LEU A 276 -14.84 -34.87 -19.18
C LEU A 276 -15.19 -34.39 -17.76
N PHE A 277 -15.23 -33.06 -17.55
CA PHE A 277 -15.39 -32.45 -16.22
C PHE A 277 -16.40 -31.28 -16.24
N PRO A 278 -17.68 -31.51 -16.59
CA PRO A 278 -18.67 -30.43 -16.74
C PRO A 278 -18.93 -29.64 -15.46
N ARG A 279 -18.87 -30.33 -14.31
CA ARG A 279 -19.01 -29.71 -12.99
C ARG A 279 -17.85 -28.76 -12.67
N GLU A 280 -16.62 -29.15 -13.00
CA GLU A 280 -15.43 -28.34 -12.76
C GLU A 280 -15.46 -27.06 -13.59
N LEU A 281 -15.89 -27.15 -14.86
CA LEU A 281 -16.08 -25.97 -15.70
C LEU A 281 -17.15 -25.02 -15.13
N ALA A 282 -18.26 -25.55 -14.61
CA ALA A 282 -19.30 -24.75 -13.97
C ALA A 282 -18.82 -24.03 -12.71
N LEU A 283 -18.11 -24.73 -11.81
CA LEU A 283 -17.52 -24.14 -10.61
C LEU A 283 -16.50 -23.05 -10.96
N ARG A 284 -15.66 -23.30 -11.96
CA ARG A 284 -14.70 -22.33 -12.48
C ARG A 284 -15.37 -21.08 -13.01
N ASP A 285 -16.45 -21.23 -13.76
CA ASP A 285 -17.16 -20.09 -14.34
C ASP A 285 -17.91 -19.26 -13.30
N HIS A 286 -18.41 -19.91 -12.25
CA HIS A 286 -19.07 -19.25 -11.14
C HIS A 286 -18.12 -18.34 -10.34
N GLU A 287 -16.93 -18.85 -9.96
CA GLU A 287 -15.97 -18.12 -9.12
C GLU A 287 -14.53 -18.35 -9.58
N LYS A 288 -14.21 -17.88 -10.80
CA LYS A 288 -12.92 -18.10 -11.47
C LYS A 288 -11.69 -17.64 -10.68
N LEU A 289 -11.85 -16.63 -9.80
CA LEU A 289 -10.75 -16.14 -8.96
C LEU A 289 -10.35 -17.19 -7.91
N LYS A 290 -11.33 -17.79 -7.22
CA LYS A 290 -11.09 -18.70 -6.08
C LYS A 290 -11.09 -20.17 -6.49
N TYR A 291 -11.69 -20.52 -7.62
CA TYR A 291 -11.70 -21.88 -8.12
C TYR A 291 -10.27 -22.40 -8.27
N ARG A 292 -10.00 -23.55 -7.65
CA ARG A 292 -8.73 -24.27 -7.75
C ARG A 292 -8.96 -25.53 -8.57
N TYR A 293 -8.19 -25.70 -9.63
CA TYR A 293 -8.22 -26.94 -10.40
C TYR A 293 -7.83 -28.16 -9.53
N PRO A 294 -8.40 -29.35 -9.79
CA PRO A 294 -7.96 -30.59 -9.14
C PRO A 294 -6.45 -30.79 -9.32
N GLN A 295 -5.72 -30.88 -8.20
CA GLN A 295 -4.25 -30.93 -8.15
C GLN A 295 -3.53 -29.76 -8.85
N GLY A 296 -4.22 -28.64 -9.07
CA GLY A 296 -3.71 -27.45 -9.72
C GLY A 296 -3.80 -26.20 -8.85
N GLU A 297 -3.81 -25.04 -9.50
CA GLU A 297 -3.81 -23.73 -8.86
C GLU A 297 -5.12 -22.98 -9.08
N SER A 298 -5.43 -22.09 -8.14
CA SER A 298 -6.37 -20.97 -8.33
C SER A 298 -5.62 -19.70 -8.73
N TYR A 299 -6.34 -18.66 -9.18
CA TYR A 299 -5.71 -17.33 -9.35
C TYR A 299 -5.14 -16.80 -8.04
N ILE A 300 -5.78 -17.07 -6.89
CA ILE A 300 -5.27 -16.69 -5.57
C ILE A 300 -3.90 -17.33 -5.29
N ASP A 301 -3.70 -18.60 -5.65
CA ASP A 301 -2.42 -19.29 -5.47
C ASP A 301 -1.31 -18.64 -6.30
N VAL A 302 -1.61 -18.36 -7.57
CA VAL A 302 -0.71 -17.63 -8.49
C VAL A 302 -0.35 -16.27 -7.94
N MET A 303 -1.36 -15.51 -7.48
CA MET A 303 -1.17 -14.17 -6.92
C MET A 303 -0.24 -14.20 -5.71
N ASN A 304 -0.44 -15.14 -4.78
CA ASN A 304 0.38 -15.27 -3.58
C ASN A 304 1.84 -15.62 -3.91
N ARG A 305 2.09 -16.56 -4.83
CA ARG A 305 3.46 -16.92 -5.21
C ARG A 305 4.15 -15.88 -6.09
N LEU A 306 3.39 -14.99 -6.74
CA LEU A 306 3.94 -13.88 -7.52
C LEU A 306 4.43 -12.72 -6.66
N VAL A 307 4.05 -12.64 -5.38
CA VAL A 307 4.44 -11.52 -4.49
C VAL A 307 5.95 -11.21 -4.56
N PRO A 308 6.88 -12.18 -4.44
CA PRO A 308 8.31 -11.88 -4.55
C PRO A 308 8.71 -11.29 -5.91
N VAL A 309 8.14 -11.80 -7.01
CA VAL A 309 8.41 -11.28 -8.37
C VAL A 309 7.89 -9.87 -8.53
N LEU A 310 6.69 -9.57 -8.04
CA LEU A 310 6.12 -8.22 -8.07
C LEU A 310 7.01 -7.22 -7.33
N MET A 311 7.54 -7.62 -6.18
CA MET A 311 8.47 -6.80 -5.40
C MET A 311 9.77 -6.49 -6.15
N GLN A 312 10.31 -7.47 -6.88
CA GLN A 312 11.47 -7.25 -7.74
C GLN A 312 11.13 -6.28 -8.87
N LEU A 313 10.00 -6.48 -9.55
CA LEU A 313 9.55 -5.60 -10.63
C LEU A 313 9.33 -4.15 -10.17
N GLU A 314 9.00 -3.91 -8.90
CA GLU A 314 8.89 -2.55 -8.34
C GLU A 314 10.24 -1.88 -8.04
N THR A 315 11.32 -2.65 -7.93
CA THR A 315 12.67 -2.14 -7.58
C THR A 315 13.58 -2.02 -8.78
N GLU A 316 13.38 -2.87 -9.77
CA GLU A 316 14.10 -2.85 -11.04
C GLU A 316 13.51 -1.80 -12.01
N THR A 317 14.29 -1.42 -13.01
CA THR A 317 13.93 -0.35 -13.95
C THR A 317 13.39 -0.91 -15.27
N ASN A 318 14.29 -1.35 -16.16
CA ASN A 318 13.92 -1.88 -17.46
C ASN A 318 13.89 -3.41 -17.39
N VAL A 319 12.70 -3.97 -17.21
CA VAL A 319 12.48 -5.43 -17.16
C VAL A 319 11.52 -5.84 -18.27
N LEU A 320 11.89 -6.88 -19.01
CA LEU A 320 11.01 -7.57 -19.94
C LEU A 320 10.53 -8.88 -19.30
N VAL A 321 9.21 -9.00 -19.10
CA VAL A 321 8.60 -10.23 -18.60
C VAL A 321 7.93 -10.97 -19.75
N VAL A 322 8.44 -12.16 -20.06
CA VAL A 322 7.80 -13.10 -20.99
C VAL A 322 7.19 -14.23 -20.17
N SER A 323 5.87 -14.37 -20.22
CA SER A 323 5.14 -15.36 -19.41
C SER A 323 3.81 -15.74 -20.08
N HIS A 324 2.91 -16.37 -19.32
CA HIS A 324 1.64 -16.90 -19.78
C HIS A 324 0.47 -16.00 -19.39
N GLN A 325 -0.66 -16.17 -20.09
CA GLN A 325 -1.85 -15.32 -19.94
C GLN A 325 -2.32 -15.14 -18.49
N ALA A 326 -2.50 -16.22 -17.72
CA ALA A 326 -2.96 -16.14 -16.33
C ALA A 326 -1.95 -15.43 -15.41
N VAL A 327 -0.65 -15.69 -15.59
CA VAL A 327 0.42 -15.05 -14.81
C VAL A 327 0.51 -13.57 -15.13
N LEU A 328 0.48 -13.21 -16.41
CA LEU A 328 0.50 -11.82 -16.87
C LEU A 328 -0.73 -11.04 -16.39
N ARG A 329 -1.92 -11.66 -16.36
CA ARG A 329 -3.11 -11.05 -15.74
C ARG A 329 -2.86 -10.67 -14.28
N CYS A 330 -2.30 -11.59 -13.48
CA CYS A 330 -1.98 -11.33 -12.07
C CYS A 330 -0.92 -10.22 -11.93
N ILE A 331 0.12 -10.22 -12.76
CA ILE A 331 1.17 -9.18 -12.74
C ILE A 331 0.58 -7.81 -13.09
N LEU A 332 -0.17 -7.73 -14.19
CA LEU A 332 -0.78 -6.48 -14.63
C LEU A 332 -1.82 -5.98 -13.62
N ALA A 333 -2.62 -6.88 -13.04
CA ALA A 333 -3.61 -6.54 -12.03
C ALA A 333 -3.00 -5.84 -10.81
N TYR A 334 -1.81 -6.27 -10.40
CA TYR A 334 -1.07 -5.60 -9.32
C TYR A 334 -0.79 -4.15 -9.69
N PHE A 335 -0.07 -3.91 -10.79
CA PHE A 335 0.36 -2.57 -11.19
C PHE A 335 -0.80 -1.63 -11.55
N LEU A 336 -1.86 -2.15 -12.16
CA LEU A 336 -3.03 -1.39 -12.58
C LEU A 336 -4.08 -1.26 -11.46
N GLU A 337 -3.83 -1.84 -10.29
CA GLU A 337 -4.73 -1.80 -9.13
C GLU A 337 -6.14 -2.34 -9.49
N THR A 338 -6.18 -3.39 -10.32
CA THR A 338 -7.41 -4.01 -10.81
C THR A 338 -8.17 -4.68 -9.66
N PRO A 339 -9.50 -4.52 -9.55
CA PRO A 339 -10.31 -5.24 -8.57
C PRO A 339 -10.16 -6.76 -8.70
N LEU A 340 -10.12 -7.46 -7.56
CA LEU A 340 -9.80 -8.89 -7.49
C LEU A 340 -10.67 -9.75 -8.41
N GLN A 341 -11.98 -9.46 -8.47
CA GLN A 341 -12.95 -10.19 -9.29
C GLN A 341 -12.72 -10.06 -10.81
N ASP A 342 -12.00 -9.02 -11.24
CA ASP A 342 -11.77 -8.71 -12.65
C ASP A 342 -10.44 -9.28 -13.16
N ILE A 343 -9.51 -9.62 -12.25
CA ILE A 343 -8.18 -10.16 -12.57
C ILE A 343 -8.25 -11.36 -13.55
N PRO A 344 -9.10 -12.39 -13.34
CA PRO A 344 -9.13 -13.56 -14.21
C PRO A 344 -9.64 -13.30 -15.64
N TYR A 345 -10.14 -12.08 -15.89
CA TYR A 345 -10.80 -11.68 -17.14
C TYR A 345 -10.07 -10.53 -17.84
N MET A 346 -8.97 -10.02 -17.28
CA MET A 346 -8.15 -9.01 -17.96
C MET A 346 -7.69 -9.52 -19.33
N ASN A 347 -7.73 -8.65 -20.34
CA ASN A 347 -7.29 -9.02 -21.67
C ASN A 347 -5.77 -8.95 -21.77
N VAL A 348 -5.13 -10.05 -22.16
CA VAL A 348 -3.69 -10.17 -22.40
C VAL A 348 -3.51 -10.90 -23.73
N PRO A 349 -3.54 -10.18 -24.87
CA PRO A 349 -3.50 -10.78 -26.19
C PRO A 349 -2.09 -11.30 -26.53
N LEU A 350 -2.03 -12.33 -27.38
CA LEU A 350 -0.78 -12.81 -27.97
C LEU A 350 -0.14 -11.75 -28.88
N HIS A 351 1.15 -11.91 -29.13
CA HIS A 351 1.96 -11.05 -30.02
C HIS A 351 1.78 -9.54 -29.78
N THR A 352 1.57 -9.16 -28.53
CA THR A 352 1.36 -7.76 -28.13
C THR A 352 2.29 -7.44 -26.98
N ILE A 353 3.09 -6.38 -27.13
CA ILE A 353 3.90 -5.84 -26.04
C ILE A 353 3.00 -4.95 -25.20
N ILE A 354 2.91 -5.25 -23.91
CA ILE A 354 2.19 -4.43 -22.93
C ILE A 354 3.24 -3.66 -22.13
N LYS A 355 3.38 -2.37 -22.40
CA LYS A 355 4.32 -1.49 -21.74
C LYS A 355 3.64 -0.82 -20.56
N VAL A 356 4.20 -1.01 -19.36
CA VAL A 356 3.70 -0.41 -18.12
C VAL A 356 4.72 0.61 -17.62
N ASN A 357 4.32 1.87 -17.49
CA ASN A 357 5.22 2.95 -17.07
C ASN A 357 4.69 3.62 -15.80
N LEU A 358 5.57 3.85 -14.82
CA LEU A 358 5.25 4.64 -13.62
C LEU A 358 5.32 6.14 -13.95
N GLN A 359 4.25 6.87 -13.67
CA GLN A 359 4.20 8.32 -13.70
C GLN A 359 3.70 8.84 -12.34
N GLY A 360 4.57 9.54 -11.61
CA GLY A 360 4.31 9.91 -10.22
C GLY A 360 4.11 8.66 -9.36
N PHE A 361 2.87 8.40 -8.94
CA PHE A 361 2.49 7.22 -8.14
C PHE A 361 1.61 6.20 -8.87
N SER A 362 1.29 6.45 -10.14
CA SER A 362 0.33 5.65 -10.92
C SER A 362 1.00 5.00 -12.11
N TYR A 363 0.57 3.77 -12.44
CA TYR A 363 1.05 3.06 -13.61
C TYR A 363 0.12 3.27 -14.79
N ASN A 364 0.71 3.61 -15.93
CA ASN A 364 0.00 3.73 -17.20
C ASN A 364 0.35 2.55 -18.09
N LEU A 365 -0.63 2.10 -18.87
CA LEU A 365 -0.52 0.98 -19.79
C LEU A 365 -0.60 1.47 -21.24
N GLU A 366 0.34 1.00 -22.05
CA GLU A 366 0.38 1.20 -23.50
C GLU A 366 0.54 -0.18 -24.17
N THR A 367 -0.22 -0.44 -25.23
CA THR A 367 -0.14 -1.70 -25.98
C THR A 367 0.44 -1.46 -27.37
N ILE A 368 1.37 -2.34 -27.76
CA ILE A 368 2.02 -2.31 -29.07
C ILE A 368 1.79 -3.68 -29.70
N LYS A 369 0.86 -3.75 -30.65
CA LYS A 369 0.56 -4.99 -31.37
C LYS A 369 1.64 -5.24 -32.42
N MET A 370 2.24 -6.42 -32.38
CA MET A 370 3.22 -6.84 -33.39
C MET A 370 2.48 -7.24 -34.67
N PRO A 371 3.08 -7.03 -35.86
CA PRO A 371 2.48 -7.39 -37.15
C PRO A 371 2.63 -8.90 -37.42
N ILE A 372 2.18 -9.74 -36.47
CA ILE A 372 2.24 -11.20 -36.55
C ILE A 372 0.87 -11.73 -36.13
N GLU A 373 0.21 -12.46 -37.02
CA GLU A 373 -1.09 -13.07 -36.73
C GLU A 373 -1.01 -14.12 -35.62
N CYS A 374 -2.09 -14.27 -34.87
CA CYS A 374 -2.21 -15.23 -33.78
C CYS A 374 -3.68 -15.52 -33.48
N VAL A 375 -3.94 -16.68 -32.88
CA VAL A 375 -5.25 -17.02 -32.33
C VAL A 375 -5.61 -16.13 -31.13
N ASP A 376 -6.91 -16.00 -30.85
CA ASP A 376 -7.40 -15.36 -29.62
C ASP A 376 -7.65 -16.42 -28.54
N THR A 377 -6.97 -16.27 -27.39
CA THR A 377 -7.13 -17.17 -26.24
C THR A 377 -7.98 -16.54 -25.12
N ASN A 378 -8.54 -15.35 -25.35
CA ASN A 378 -9.32 -14.64 -24.35
C ASN A 378 -10.77 -15.16 -24.29
N ARG A 379 -11.13 -15.76 -23.15
CA ARG A 379 -12.51 -16.14 -22.84
C ARG A 379 -13.16 -15.11 -21.93
N ALA A 380 -14.17 -14.40 -22.46
CA ALA A 380 -14.98 -13.46 -21.71
C ALA A 380 -15.71 -14.12 -20.53
N LYS A 381 -16.10 -13.31 -19.54
CA LYS A 381 -16.87 -13.80 -18.39
C LYS A 381 -18.25 -14.26 -18.86
N PRO A 382 -18.62 -15.53 -18.67
CA PRO A 382 -19.92 -16.02 -19.10
C PRO A 382 -21.07 -15.43 -18.26
N THR A 383 -22.19 -15.16 -18.92
CA THR A 383 -23.44 -14.72 -18.28
C THR A 383 -24.17 -15.93 -17.69
N ASN A 384 -24.86 -15.77 -16.54
CA ASN A 384 -25.68 -16.80 -15.89
C ASN A 384 -24.92 -18.05 -15.36
N CYS A 385 -23.83 -17.84 -14.62
CA CYS A 385 -23.08 -18.93 -14.00
C CYS A 385 -23.69 -19.32 -12.63
N SER A 386 -24.47 -20.39 -12.59
CA SER A 386 -24.92 -21.05 -11.35
C SER A 386 -24.11 -22.31 -11.08
N GLU A 387 -23.80 -22.60 -9.81
CA GLU A 387 -23.19 -23.87 -9.38
C GLU A 387 -24.08 -25.07 -9.65
N THR A 388 -25.40 -24.85 -9.73
CA THR A 388 -26.41 -25.90 -9.94
C THR A 388 -26.81 -26.09 -11.41
N ARG A 389 -26.16 -25.36 -12.33
CA ARG A 389 -26.50 -25.47 -13.76
C ARG A 389 -26.18 -26.88 -14.28
N THR A 390 -27.02 -27.39 -15.19
CA THR A 390 -26.80 -28.72 -15.78
C THR A 390 -25.58 -28.71 -16.70
N ALA A 391 -25.08 -29.90 -17.06
CA ALA A 391 -24.03 -30.03 -18.08
C ALA A 391 -24.46 -29.39 -19.42
N GLU A 392 -25.75 -29.46 -19.75
CA GLU A 392 -26.34 -28.85 -20.94
C GLU A 392 -26.33 -27.31 -20.88
N ASP A 393 -26.52 -26.71 -19.70
CA ASP A 393 -26.43 -25.26 -19.53
C ASP A 393 -24.98 -24.74 -19.57
N ALA A 394 -24.00 -25.59 -19.23
CA ALA A 394 -22.59 -25.25 -19.40
C ALA A 394 -22.20 -25.13 -20.89
N LEU A 395 -22.85 -25.89 -21.80
CA LEU A 395 -22.64 -25.84 -23.27
C LEU A 395 -22.93 -24.47 -23.86
N LYS A 396 -23.78 -23.66 -23.23
CA LYS A 396 -24.11 -22.29 -23.70
C LYS A 396 -22.99 -21.28 -23.46
N THR A 397 -21.92 -21.66 -22.73
CA THR A 397 -20.90 -20.74 -22.24
C THR A 397 -19.47 -21.06 -22.71
N VAL A 398 -19.28 -22.13 -23.47
CA VAL A 398 -17.99 -22.41 -24.13
C VAL A 398 -17.92 -21.58 -25.42
N PRO A 399 -16.86 -20.77 -25.63
CA PRO A 399 -16.65 -20.05 -26.88
C PRO A 399 -16.53 -21.06 -28.03
N ALA A 400 -17.05 -20.74 -29.20
CA ALA A 400 -16.86 -21.59 -30.36
C ALA A 400 -15.34 -21.71 -30.67
N HIS A 401 -14.79 -22.93 -30.66
CA HIS A 401 -13.45 -23.18 -31.18
C HIS A 401 -13.47 -22.99 -32.70
N PHE A 402 -12.52 -22.21 -33.24
CA PHE A 402 -12.37 -21.99 -34.68
C PHE A 402 -11.81 -23.20 -35.45
N ASP A 403 -11.66 -24.36 -34.80
CA ASP A 403 -11.07 -25.57 -35.40
C ASP A 403 -12.07 -26.70 -35.61
N ASN A 404 -13.37 -26.42 -35.55
CA ASN A 404 -14.32 -27.40 -36.05
C ASN A 404 -14.18 -27.42 -37.58
N ILE A 405 -13.35 -28.34 -38.10
CA ILE A 405 -13.14 -28.59 -39.53
C ILE A 405 -14.48 -28.65 -40.27
N ASN A 406 -15.54 -29.09 -39.59
CA ASN A 406 -16.92 -29.10 -40.11
C ASN A 406 -17.45 -27.70 -40.51
N GLN A 407 -17.05 -26.60 -39.86
CA GLN A 407 -17.45 -25.25 -40.27
C GLN A 407 -16.65 -24.73 -41.48
N LEU A 408 -15.39 -25.15 -41.64
CA LEU A 408 -14.58 -24.89 -42.83
C LEU A 408 -15.13 -25.65 -44.06
N VAL A 409 -15.61 -26.88 -43.87
CA VAL A 409 -16.25 -27.66 -44.95
C VAL A 409 -17.58 -27.03 -45.37
N CYS A 410 -18.43 -26.63 -44.41
CA CYS A 410 -19.70 -25.96 -44.74
C CYS A 410 -19.54 -24.59 -45.43
N THR A 411 -18.43 -23.88 -45.20
CA THR A 411 -18.15 -22.61 -45.90
C THR A 411 -17.56 -22.82 -47.29
N LEU A 412 -16.83 -23.90 -47.53
CA LEU A 412 -16.33 -24.29 -48.85
C LEU A 412 -17.40 -24.93 -49.74
N GLU A 413 -18.42 -25.58 -49.16
CA GLU A 413 -19.58 -26.10 -49.92
C GLU A 413 -20.65 -25.02 -50.22
N ALA A 414 -20.54 -23.87 -49.56
CA ALA A 414 -21.43 -22.71 -49.76
C ALA A 414 -20.84 -21.61 -50.65
N MET A 415 -19.62 -21.81 -51.17
CA MET A 415 -18.99 -21.03 -52.25
C MET A 415 -19.03 -21.83 -53.55
#